data_AF-A0A7X8L2X0-F1
#
_entry.id   AF-A0A7X8L2X0-F1
#
_cell.length_a   1.000
_cell.length_b   1.000
_cell.length_c   1.000
_cell.angle_alpha   90.00
_cell.angle_beta   90.00
_cell.angle_gamma   90.00
#
_symmetry.space_group_name_H-M   'P 1'
#
loop_
_entity.id
_entity.type
_entity.pdbx_description
1 polymer ?
#
loop_
_entity_poly.entity_id
_entity_poly.type
_entity_poly.pdbx_seq_one_letter_code
_entity_poly.pdbx_strand_id
1 'polypeptide(L)'
;MILVCVTDQESCDRLIRTAADLGAMNNEKIDVLTVQPKILGQTNQSGNCWLGSNELQYLAKISHSFGANLNFIFHDSPEWAIAEYAQNHCCNSVVIGAGRGRLANKFFKSLQILLPNTKIYVVDENSNISEHNSSDHQHWHVPLIANEGERQGTPHNSP
;
A
#
# COMPACT_ATOMS: atom_id res chain seq x y z
N MET A 1 -14.94 -5.00 -7.97
CA MET A 1 -13.83 -4.19 -8.51
C MET A 1 -12.81 -4.07 -7.41
N ILE A 2 -11.54 -4.27 -7.77
CA ILE A 2 -10.40 -4.27 -6.85
C ILE A 2 -9.65 -2.94 -6.98
N LEU A 3 -9.53 -2.18 -5.90
CA LEU A 3 -8.73 -0.96 -5.85
C LEU A 3 -7.31 -1.27 -5.39
N VAL A 4 -6.29 -0.86 -6.15
CA VAL A 4 -4.88 -1.03 -5.80
C VAL A 4 -4.31 0.29 -5.33
N CYS A 5 -3.82 0.34 -4.09
CA CYS A 5 -3.22 1.56 -3.54
C CYS A 5 -1.69 1.49 -3.66
N VAL A 6 -1.11 2.43 -4.40
CA VAL A 6 0.33 2.48 -4.68
C VAL A 6 0.94 3.81 -4.24
N THR A 7 2.20 3.76 -3.82
CA THR A 7 3.05 4.94 -3.67
C THR A 7 3.90 5.13 -4.93
N ASP A 8 4.78 6.13 -4.93
CA ASP A 8 5.68 6.48 -6.02
C ASP A 8 6.96 5.65 -6.04
N GLN A 9 6.80 4.33 -6.02
CA GLN A 9 7.91 3.38 -5.99
C GLN A 9 7.67 2.26 -7.01
N GLU A 10 8.68 1.93 -7.81
CA GLU A 10 8.58 0.87 -8.84
C GLU A 10 8.13 -0.46 -8.25
N SER A 11 8.55 -0.77 -7.02
CA SER A 11 8.18 -2.01 -6.31
C SER A 11 6.67 -2.18 -6.04
N CYS A 12 5.87 -1.12 -6.26
CA CYS A 12 4.41 -1.22 -6.22
C CYS A 12 3.82 -1.97 -7.42
N ASP A 13 4.59 -2.25 -8.47
CA ASP A 13 4.13 -3.05 -9.60
C ASP A 13 3.69 -4.46 -9.18
N ARG A 14 4.32 -5.02 -8.14
CA ARG A 14 3.88 -6.29 -7.53
C ARG A 14 2.42 -6.21 -7.10
N LEU A 15 1.99 -5.09 -6.51
CA LEU A 15 0.62 -4.90 -6.03
C LEU A 15 -0.36 -4.91 -7.20
N ILE A 16 0.00 -4.25 -8.30
CA ILE A 16 -0.81 -4.19 -9.52
C ILE A 16 -0.92 -5.59 -10.14
N ARG A 17 0.19 -6.32 -10.25
CA ARG A 17 0.21 -7.70 -10.78
C ARG A 17 -0.63 -8.64 -9.93
N THR A 18 -0.43 -8.62 -8.61
CA THR A 18 -1.21 -9.42 -7.67
C THR A 18 -2.70 -9.11 -7.76
N ALA A 19 -3.08 -7.84 -7.86
CA ALA A 19 -4.46 -7.44 -8.03
C ALA A 19 -5.03 -7.91 -9.38
N ALA A 20 -4.24 -7.87 -10.46
CA ALA A 20 -4.65 -8.36 -11.77
C ALA A 20 -4.93 -9.87 -11.74
N ASP A 21 -4.10 -10.65 -11.05
CA ASP A 21 -4.32 -12.09 -10.86
C ASP A 21 -5.59 -12.36 -10.04
N LEU A 22 -5.80 -11.62 -8.94
CA LEU A 22 -7.03 -11.67 -8.15
C LEU A 22 -8.26 -11.28 -8.98
N GLY A 23 -8.15 -10.25 -9.80
CA GLY A 23 -9.20 -9.79 -10.69
C GLY A 23 -9.55 -10.83 -11.75
N ALA A 24 -8.55 -11.44 -12.38
CA ALA A 24 -8.74 -12.50 -13.36
C ALA A 24 -9.43 -13.73 -12.76
N MET A 25 -9.02 -14.16 -11.55
CA MET A 25 -9.63 -15.30 -10.87
C MET A 25 -11.10 -15.06 -10.49
N ASN A 26 -11.45 -13.82 -10.12
CA ASN A 26 -12.78 -13.46 -9.64
C ASN A 26 -13.67 -12.79 -10.71
N ASN A 27 -13.17 -12.68 -11.96
CA ASN A 27 -13.81 -11.94 -13.05
C ASN A 27 -14.13 -10.48 -12.66
N GLU A 28 -13.18 -9.82 -12.01
CA GLU A 28 -13.26 -8.43 -11.57
C GLU A 28 -12.23 -7.54 -12.25
N LYS A 29 -12.62 -6.29 -12.51
CA LYS A 29 -11.70 -5.25 -12.95
C LYS A 29 -10.86 -4.74 -11.78
N ILE A 30 -9.67 -4.24 -12.10
CA ILE A 30 -8.82 -3.51 -11.16
C ILE A 30 -8.79 -2.03 -11.53
N ASP A 31 -8.55 -1.19 -10.54
CA ASP A 31 -8.28 0.23 -10.71
C ASP A 31 -7.15 0.64 -9.78
N VAL A 32 -6.26 1.54 -10.20
CA VAL A 32 -5.06 1.90 -9.43
C VAL A 32 -5.19 3.32 -8.94
N LEU A 33 -4.87 3.54 -7.67
CA LEU A 33 -4.92 4.84 -7.01
C LEU A 33 -3.61 5.11 -6.28
N THR A 34 -3.12 6.33 -6.44
CA THR A 34 -2.06 6.88 -5.61
C THR A 34 -2.54 8.17 -4.95
N VAL A 35 -2.26 8.31 -3.66
CA VAL A 35 -2.60 9.50 -2.88
C VAL A 35 -1.31 10.23 -2.52
N GLN A 36 -1.23 11.50 -2.89
CA GLN A 36 -0.10 12.36 -2.62
C GLN A 36 -0.48 13.44 -1.61
N PRO A 37 0.38 13.77 -0.63
CA PRO A 37 0.17 14.91 0.26
C PRO A 37 -0.06 16.20 -0.51
N LYS A 38 -0.97 17.07 -0.04
CA LYS A 38 -1.24 18.36 -0.70
C LYS A 38 -0.01 19.25 -0.71
N ILE A 39 0.81 19.17 0.35
CA ILE A 39 2.00 20.01 0.52
C ILE A 39 3.13 19.71 -0.44
N LEU A 40 3.19 18.47 -0.96
CA LEU A 40 4.14 18.11 -2.00
C LEU A 40 3.72 18.66 -3.37
N GLY A 41 2.45 19.07 -3.54
CA GLY A 41 1.94 19.58 -4.81
C GLY A 41 2.24 18.62 -5.97
N GLN A 42 2.68 19.16 -7.10
CA GLN A 42 3.16 18.35 -8.24
C GLN A 42 4.65 17.96 -8.11
N THR A 43 5.26 18.07 -6.93
CA THR A 43 6.71 17.83 -6.74
C THR A 43 6.99 16.67 -5.78
N ASN A 44 8.01 15.87 -6.06
CA ASN A 44 8.43 14.76 -5.21
C ASN A 44 9.36 15.25 -4.07
N GLN A 45 9.82 14.33 -3.22
CA GLN A 45 10.71 14.67 -2.08
C GLN A 45 12.06 15.29 -2.51
N SER A 46 12.47 15.11 -3.76
CA SER A 46 13.68 15.69 -4.35
C SER A 46 13.44 17.03 -5.05
N GLY A 47 12.23 17.58 -5.01
CA GLY A 47 11.86 18.85 -5.65
C GLY A 47 11.57 18.76 -7.16
N ASN A 48 11.56 17.55 -7.74
CA ASN A 48 11.26 17.32 -9.15
C ASN A 48 9.77 17.14 -9.38
N CYS A 49 9.28 17.42 -10.59
CA CYS A 49 7.88 17.16 -10.93
C CYS A 49 7.54 15.66 -10.76
N TRP A 50 6.68 15.37 -9.80
CA TRP A 50 6.25 14.02 -9.44
C TRP A 50 5.42 13.36 -10.54
N LEU A 51 4.52 14.12 -11.19
CA LEU A 51 3.67 13.61 -12.28
C LEU A 51 4.47 13.12 -13.51
N GLY A 52 5.73 13.54 -13.64
CA GLY A 52 6.62 13.13 -14.72
C GLY A 52 7.64 12.07 -14.32
N SER A 53 7.60 11.52 -13.10
CA SER A 53 8.63 10.60 -12.64
C SER A 53 8.65 9.29 -13.45
N ASN A 54 9.82 8.69 -13.59
CA ASN A 54 9.98 7.43 -14.34
C ASN A 54 9.20 6.30 -13.67
N GLU A 55 9.18 6.28 -12.34
CA GLU A 55 8.47 5.31 -11.53
C GLU A 55 6.97 5.40 -11.78
N LEU A 56 6.42 6.61 -11.85
CA LEU A 56 5.01 6.80 -12.09
C LEU A 56 4.61 6.43 -13.53
N GLN A 57 5.43 6.79 -14.51
CA GLN A 57 5.24 6.36 -15.90
C GLN A 57 5.29 4.84 -16.03
N TYR A 58 6.21 4.19 -15.30
CA TYR A 58 6.29 2.74 -15.24
C TYR A 58 5.00 2.12 -14.65
N LEU A 59 4.56 2.61 -13.49
CA LEU A 59 3.33 2.12 -12.86
C LEU A 59 2.09 2.33 -13.75
N ALA A 60 1.96 3.50 -14.39
CA ALA A 60 0.87 3.76 -15.32
C ALA A 60 0.90 2.80 -16.53
N LYS A 61 2.08 2.53 -17.08
CA LYS A 61 2.25 1.55 -18.17
C LYS A 61 1.84 0.13 -17.74
N ILE A 62 2.25 -0.29 -16.54
CA ILE A 62 1.88 -1.60 -15.99
C ILE A 62 0.36 -1.66 -15.75
N SER A 63 -0.26 -0.66 -15.13
CA SER A 63 -1.72 -0.58 -14.97
C SER A 63 -2.45 -0.72 -16.30
N HIS A 64 -2.04 0.04 -17.31
CA HIS A 64 -2.66 -0.01 -18.64
C HIS A 64 -2.53 -1.37 -19.30
N SER A 65 -1.42 -2.10 -19.08
CA SER A 65 -1.25 -3.46 -19.61
C SER A 65 -2.28 -4.46 -19.07
N PHE A 66 -2.89 -4.17 -17.92
CA PHE A 66 -3.99 -4.94 -17.32
C PHE A 66 -5.37 -4.29 -17.51
N GLY A 67 -5.48 -3.28 -18.39
CA GLY A 67 -6.73 -2.59 -18.67
C GLY A 67 -7.22 -1.67 -17.54
N ALA A 68 -6.32 -1.27 -16.64
CA ALA A 68 -6.61 -0.37 -15.52
C ALA A 68 -6.05 1.03 -15.76
N ASN A 69 -6.68 2.02 -15.16
CA ASN A 69 -6.16 3.38 -15.10
C ASN A 69 -5.33 3.55 -13.82
N LEU A 70 -4.38 4.48 -13.86
CA LEU A 70 -3.71 4.97 -12.66
C LEU A 70 -4.25 6.37 -12.35
N ASN A 71 -4.92 6.49 -11.22
CA ASN A 71 -5.61 7.69 -10.74
C ASN A 71 -4.85 8.34 -9.59
N PHE A 72 -5.11 9.63 -9.41
CA PHE A 72 -4.34 10.50 -8.53
C PHE A 72 -5.26 11.32 -7.64
N ILE A 73 -4.98 11.37 -6.34
CA ILE A 73 -5.65 12.28 -5.41
C ILE A 73 -4.61 13.01 -4.58
N PHE A 74 -4.77 14.33 -4.44
CA PHE A 74 -3.99 15.12 -3.50
C PHE A 74 -4.73 15.24 -2.17
N HIS A 75 -4.28 14.52 -1.15
CA HIS A 75 -4.89 14.51 0.18
C HIS A 75 -3.85 14.23 1.27
N ASP A 76 -3.95 14.93 2.40
CA ASP A 76 -3.02 14.75 3.53
C ASP A 76 -3.35 13.54 4.42
N SER A 77 -4.55 12.96 4.23
CA SER A 77 -5.00 11.74 4.91
C SER A 77 -5.28 10.65 3.87
N PRO A 78 -4.31 9.79 3.54
CA PRO A 78 -4.45 8.79 2.49
C PRO A 78 -5.55 7.77 2.80
N GLU A 79 -5.72 7.37 4.05
CA GLU A 79 -6.79 6.46 4.48
C GLU A 79 -8.19 6.98 4.13
N TRP A 80 -8.43 8.29 4.30
CA TRP A 80 -9.71 8.92 3.96
C TRP A 80 -9.93 9.01 2.46
N ALA A 81 -8.91 9.45 1.71
CA ALA A 81 -8.99 9.55 0.25
C ALA A 81 -9.22 8.18 -0.40
N ILE A 82 -8.53 7.15 0.07
CA ILE A 82 -8.72 5.78 -0.39
C ILE A 82 -10.12 5.29 -0.06
N ALA A 83 -10.60 5.52 1.17
CA ALA A 83 -11.94 5.08 1.56
C ALA A 83 -13.05 5.77 0.75
N GLU A 84 -12.95 7.08 0.58
CA GLU A 84 -13.89 7.87 -0.24
C GLU A 84 -13.88 7.38 -1.69
N TYR A 85 -12.70 7.19 -2.29
CA TYR A 85 -12.59 6.67 -3.65
C TYR A 85 -13.20 5.28 -3.78
N ALA A 86 -12.87 4.37 -2.87
CA ALA A 86 -13.37 3.01 -2.87
C ALA A 86 -14.90 2.95 -2.77
N GLN A 87 -15.50 3.77 -1.91
CA GLN A 87 -16.96 3.83 -1.76
C GLN A 87 -17.63 4.41 -3.01
N ASN A 88 -17.11 5.52 -3.55
CA ASN A 88 -17.67 6.19 -4.73
C ASN A 88 -17.61 5.33 -6.00
N HIS A 89 -16.65 4.40 -6.08
CA HIS A 89 -16.51 3.48 -7.22
C HIS A 89 -16.98 2.05 -6.91
N CYS A 90 -17.65 1.85 -5.75
CA CYS A 90 -18.17 0.56 -5.31
C CYS A 90 -17.12 -0.57 -5.33
N CYS A 91 -15.90 -0.25 -4.87
CA CYS A 91 -14.83 -1.23 -4.72
C CYS A 91 -15.20 -2.21 -3.59
N ASN A 92 -15.18 -3.50 -3.90
CA ASN A 92 -15.45 -4.56 -2.93
C ASN A 92 -14.17 -5.06 -2.24
N SER A 93 -13.01 -4.72 -2.81
CA SER A 93 -11.69 -5.14 -2.36
C SER A 93 -10.68 -4.01 -2.53
N VAL A 94 -9.73 -3.91 -1.61
CA VAL A 94 -8.60 -2.99 -1.63
C VAL A 94 -7.32 -3.78 -1.45
N VAL A 95 -6.31 -3.51 -2.28
CA VAL A 95 -4.96 -4.09 -2.20
C VAL A 95 -4.00 -3.01 -1.72
N ILE A 96 -3.23 -3.31 -0.67
CA ILE A 96 -2.18 -2.45 -0.12
C ILE A 96 -0.87 -3.23 0.07
N GLY A 97 0.25 -2.53 0.08
CA GLY A 97 1.54 -3.12 0.45
C GLY A 97 1.68 -3.32 1.97
N ALA A 98 2.40 -4.37 2.37
CA ALA A 98 2.79 -4.59 3.76
C ALA A 98 3.80 -3.52 4.20
N GLY A 99 3.29 -2.45 4.82
CA GLY A 99 4.14 -1.44 5.44
C GLY A 99 4.80 -1.98 6.72
N ARG A 100 5.93 -1.39 7.10
CA ARG A 100 6.66 -1.74 8.33
C ARG A 100 6.39 -0.73 9.45
N GLY A 101 6.27 -1.24 10.68
CA GLY A 101 6.20 -0.42 11.89
C GLY A 101 4.83 0.19 12.22
N ARG A 102 4.82 1.11 13.19
CA ARG A 102 3.59 1.61 13.84
C ARG A 102 2.68 2.39 12.89
N LEU A 103 3.24 3.14 11.94
CA LEU A 103 2.46 3.96 11.00
C LEU A 103 1.67 3.08 10.03
N ALA A 104 2.29 2.04 9.48
CA ALA A 104 1.62 1.06 8.63
C ALA A 104 0.45 0.38 9.35
N ASN A 105 0.65 0.01 10.61
CA ASN A 105 -0.42 -0.58 11.43
C ASN A 105 -1.58 0.39 11.67
N LYS A 106 -1.30 1.68 11.90
CA LYS A 106 -2.35 2.70 12.07
C LYS A 106 -3.12 2.92 10.77
N PHE A 107 -2.42 3.01 9.64
CA PHE A 107 -3.02 3.15 8.32
C PHE A 107 -3.96 1.98 8.01
N PHE A 108 -3.47 0.75 8.16
CA PHE A 108 -4.28 -0.46 7.95
C PHE A 108 -5.53 -0.49 8.84
N LYS A 109 -5.37 -0.23 10.16
CA LYS A 109 -6.52 -0.18 11.09
C LYS A 109 -7.53 0.92 10.70
N SER A 110 -7.05 2.06 10.21
CA SER A 110 -7.92 3.15 9.76
C SER A 110 -8.73 2.72 8.54
N LEU A 111 -8.11 2.04 7.57
CA LEU A 111 -8.84 1.47 6.43
C LEU A 111 -9.88 0.44 6.85
N GLN A 112 -9.56 -0.46 7.80
CA GLN A 112 -10.56 -1.41 8.31
C GLN A 112 -11.79 -0.71 8.89
N ILE A 113 -11.58 0.37 9.66
CA ILE A 113 -12.68 1.16 10.27
C ILE A 113 -13.50 1.89 9.19
N LEU A 114 -12.82 2.49 8.20
CA LEU A 114 -13.46 3.30 7.15
C LEU A 114 -14.15 2.44 6.09
N LEU A 115 -13.73 1.19 5.92
CA LEU A 115 -14.23 0.26 4.90
C LEU A 115 -14.74 -1.05 5.53
N PRO A 116 -15.81 -1.01 6.33
CA PRO A 116 -16.30 -2.15 7.10
C PRO A 116 -16.82 -3.33 6.26
N ASN A 117 -17.12 -3.10 4.99
CA ASN A 117 -17.67 -4.11 4.09
C ASN A 117 -16.76 -4.39 2.89
N THR A 118 -15.51 -3.98 2.95
CA THR A 118 -14.53 -4.14 1.87
C THR A 118 -13.43 -5.08 2.32
N LYS A 119 -13.06 -6.03 1.46
CA LYS A 119 -11.91 -6.91 1.72
C LYS A 119 -10.62 -6.13 1.60
N ILE A 120 -9.68 -6.33 2.51
CA ILE A 120 -8.36 -5.71 2.43
C ILE A 120 -7.33 -6.81 2.23
N TYR A 121 -6.67 -6.79 1.08
CA TYR A 121 -5.55 -7.66 0.74
C TYR A 121 -4.24 -6.92 1.04
N VAL A 122 -3.43 -7.49 1.92
CA VAL A 122 -2.08 -7.00 2.23
C VAL A 122 -1.08 -7.87 1.51
N VAL A 123 -0.22 -7.25 0.70
CA VAL A 123 0.79 -7.95 -0.11
C VAL A 123 2.18 -7.63 0.43
N ASP A 124 2.94 -8.65 0.79
CA ASP A 124 4.31 -8.48 1.29
C ASP A 124 5.34 -8.33 0.16
N GLU A 125 6.62 -8.15 0.52
CA GLU A 125 7.71 -7.98 -0.45
C GLU A 125 7.93 -9.20 -1.35
N ASN A 126 7.51 -10.39 -0.91
CA ASN A 126 7.59 -11.66 -1.64
C ASN A 126 6.32 -11.97 -2.43
N SER A 127 5.38 -11.02 -2.51
CA SER A 127 4.06 -11.17 -3.15
C SER A 127 3.14 -12.19 -2.47
N ASN A 128 3.37 -12.52 -1.19
CA ASN A 128 2.41 -13.28 -0.40
C ASN A 128 1.22 -12.39 -0.03
N ILE A 129 0.03 -12.97 -0.04
CA ILE A 129 -1.22 -12.25 0.17
C ILE A 129 -1.81 -12.66 1.53
N SER A 130 -2.12 -11.67 2.36
CA SER A 130 -2.96 -11.83 3.56
C SER A 130 -4.31 -11.17 3.32
N GLU A 131 -5.40 -11.94 3.36
CA GLU A 131 -6.78 -11.42 3.28
C GLU A 131 -7.27 -11.03 4.67
N HIS A 132 -7.83 -9.84 4.78
CA HIS A 132 -8.45 -9.34 5.99
C HIS A 132 -9.86 -8.84 5.68
N ASN A 133 -10.85 -9.41 6.35
CA ASN A 133 -12.20 -8.84 6.37
C ASN A 133 -12.29 -7.82 7.51
N SER A 134 -13.01 -6.72 7.32
CA SER A 134 -13.18 -5.74 8.39
C SER A 134 -13.99 -6.29 9.59
N SER A 135 -14.75 -7.38 9.39
CA SER A 135 -15.37 -8.15 10.47
C SER A 135 -14.38 -8.98 11.30
N ASP A 136 -13.13 -9.19 10.84
CA ASP A 136 -12.11 -9.92 11.56
C ASP A 136 -11.29 -8.95 12.45
N HIS A 137 -11.63 -8.91 13.75
CA HIS A 137 -10.84 -8.22 14.78
C HIS A 137 -9.49 -8.92 15.08
N GLN A 138 -8.77 -9.39 14.06
CA GLN A 138 -7.45 -10.02 14.25
C GLN A 138 -6.32 -8.99 14.21
N HIS A 139 -5.46 -9.04 15.23
CA HIS A 139 -4.23 -8.28 15.32
C HIS A 139 -3.23 -8.77 14.26
N TRP A 140 -2.82 -7.88 13.36
CA TRP A 140 -1.68 -8.13 12.46
C TRP A 140 -0.39 -8.31 13.26
N HIS A 141 0.18 -9.53 13.25
CA HIS A 141 1.49 -9.82 13.85
C HIS A 141 2.59 -9.56 12.81
N VAL A 142 3.22 -8.39 12.88
CA VAL A 142 4.48 -8.14 12.17
C VAL A 142 5.61 -8.79 12.96
N PRO A 143 6.52 -9.56 12.34
CA PRO A 143 7.78 -9.93 12.99
C PRO A 143 8.56 -8.66 13.36
N LEU A 144 8.77 -8.42 14.65
CA LEU A 144 9.79 -7.47 15.09
C LEU A 144 11.14 -8.08 14.72
N ILE A 145 11.75 -7.61 13.64
CA ILE A 145 13.18 -7.90 13.41
C ILE A 145 13.93 -7.19 14.53
N ALA A 146 14.47 -7.98 15.46
CA ALA A 146 15.39 -7.48 16.47
C ALA A 146 16.59 -6.87 15.74
N ASN A 147 16.90 -5.60 16.02
CA ASN A 147 18.20 -5.04 15.69
C ASN A 147 19.25 -5.81 16.50
N GLU A 148 19.87 -6.82 15.90
CA GLU A 148 21.16 -7.33 16.34
C GLU A 148 22.21 -6.26 16.01
N GLY A 149 22.41 -5.36 16.98
CA GLY A 149 23.41 -4.31 16.95
C GLY A 149 24.02 -4.15 18.34
N GLU A 150 25.08 -4.91 18.59
CA GLU A 150 26.22 -4.59 19.44
C GLU A 150 25.97 -4.16 20.90
N ARG A 151 26.39 -5.03 21.83
CA ARG A 151 27.47 -4.71 22.79
C ARG A 151 28.00 -6.00 23.41
N GLN A 152 29.11 -6.48 22.85
CA GLN A 152 30.00 -7.38 23.57
C GLN A 152 30.53 -6.63 24.79
N GLY A 153 30.05 -7.01 25.98
CA GLY A 153 30.68 -6.62 27.24
C GLY A 153 31.81 -7.59 27.54
N THR A 154 33.04 -7.21 27.24
CA THR A 154 34.24 -7.86 27.77
C THR A 154 34.27 -7.71 29.30
N PRO A 155 34.51 -8.78 30.09
CA PRO A 155 34.75 -8.61 31.52
C PRO A 155 36.16 -8.00 31.71
N HIS A 156 36.18 -6.78 32.26
CA HIS A 156 37.41 -6.13 32.69
C HIS A 156 37.91 -6.87 33.93
N ASN A 157 39.00 -7.61 33.77
CA ASN A 157 39.79 -8.14 34.87
C ASN A 157 40.87 -7.12 35.24
N SER A 158 41.32 -7.19 36.50
CA SER A 158 42.54 -6.63 37.11
C SER A 158 42.37 -5.43 38.06
N PRO A 159 43.27 -5.26 39.05
CA PRO A 159 44.42 -6.09 39.44
C PRO A 159 44.22 -6.93 40.71
#